data_AF-A0A6M3KFA5-F1
#
_entry.id   AF-A0A6M3KFA5-F1
#
_cell.length_a   1.000
_cell.length_b   1.000
_cell.length_c   1.000
_cell.angle_alpha   90.00
_cell.angle_beta   90.00
_cell.angle_gamma   90.00
#
_symmetry.space_group_name_H-M   'P 1'
#
loop_
_entity.id
_entity.type
_entity.pdbx_description
1 polymer ?
#
loop_
_entity_poly.entity_id
_entity_poly.type
_entity_poly.pdbx_seq_one_letter_code
_entity_poly.pdbx_strand_id
1 'polypeptide(L)'
;MASNQRQYITKEQIESLYLIGGLSLRETARKLGTNTDSLCKRMKEVGVKTRNLSESHIGHIPYNKGTNFQSNTGKTHFKKNHIPWNKGLTKKDDPRIKSNPFPKGNIPWNKGLTKENCDIYKKMSEERSSENHWLWKGGVSKSFCVDCGKKIQGRCKRCFSCRKKYYRGEISSSWKGGRSKIEKYIRSLPEYRKWRKSVFERDNYTCIKCGVRSKKGKKVYLEAHHNRFFSKILLDFMKKYNELDFMKDLKTLTNNVINYFPFWDINNGITLCVDCHRKNNLHVKI
;
A
#
# COMPACT_ATOMS: atom_id res chain seq x y z
N MET A 1 10.50 48.53 34.90
CA MET A 1 9.36 47.62 34.71
C MET A 1 8.50 48.18 33.58
N ALA A 2 8.69 47.70 32.33
CA ALA A 2 7.85 48.14 31.21
C ALA A 2 6.53 47.36 31.28
N SER A 3 5.46 48.05 31.68
CA SER A 3 4.11 47.52 31.73
C SER A 3 3.66 47.10 30.32
N ASN A 4 3.57 45.80 30.09
CA ASN A 4 3.09 45.21 28.84
C ASN A 4 1.56 45.37 28.75
N GLN A 5 1.10 46.60 28.52
CA GLN A 5 -0.30 46.86 28.19
C GLN A 5 -0.55 46.30 26.79
N ARG A 6 -1.14 45.10 26.71
CA ARG A 6 -1.63 44.55 25.44
C ARG A 6 -2.63 45.54 24.86
N GLN A 7 -2.29 46.13 23.72
CA GLN A 7 -3.14 47.06 23.00
C GLN A 7 -4.49 46.37 22.70
N TYR A 8 -5.60 46.96 23.16
CA TYR A 8 -6.93 46.37 23.00
C TYR A 8 -7.38 46.52 21.54
N ILE A 9 -7.39 45.41 20.80
CA ILE A 9 -7.80 45.38 19.39
C ILE A 9 -9.33 45.38 19.32
N THR A 10 -9.92 46.40 18.68
CA THR A 10 -11.37 46.53 18.50
C THR A 10 -11.87 45.75 17.28
N LYS A 11 -13.19 45.55 17.21
CA LYS A 11 -13.83 44.84 16.10
C LYS A 11 -13.64 45.58 14.78
N GLU A 12 -13.78 46.90 14.79
CA GLU A 12 -13.71 47.80 13.63
C GLU A 12 -12.29 47.82 13.03
N GLN A 13 -11.26 47.75 13.88
CA GLN A 13 -9.87 47.65 13.44
C GLN A 13 -9.60 46.34 12.68
N ILE A 14 -10.22 45.24 13.13
CA ILE A 14 -10.09 43.95 12.44
C ILE A 14 -10.88 43.98 11.13
N GLU A 15 -12.13 44.44 11.14
CA GLU A 15 -12.98 44.45 9.95
C GLU A 15 -12.45 45.38 8.85
N SER A 16 -11.94 46.56 9.21
CA SER A 16 -11.34 47.50 8.25
C SER A 16 -10.10 46.95 7.56
N LEU A 17 -9.22 46.23 8.28
CA LEU A 17 -8.00 45.67 7.71
C LEU A 17 -8.23 44.33 7.02
N TYR A 18 -9.02 43.45 7.63
CA TYR A 18 -9.29 42.10 7.15
C TYR A 18 -10.47 42.10 6.18
N LEU A 19 -11.71 42.38 6.58
CA LEU A 19 -12.84 42.22 5.66
C LEU A 19 -12.83 43.23 4.51
N ILE A 20 -12.61 44.51 4.82
CA ILE A 20 -12.66 45.61 3.84
C ILE A 20 -11.31 45.75 3.12
N GLY A 21 -10.21 45.79 3.88
CA GLY A 21 -8.86 46.02 3.36
C GLY A 21 -8.23 44.84 2.63
N GLY A 22 -8.88 43.67 2.61
CA GLY A 22 -8.41 42.53 1.82
C GLY A 22 -7.11 41.89 2.30
N LEU A 23 -6.56 42.29 3.46
CA LEU A 23 -5.28 41.77 3.95
C LEU A 23 -5.40 40.31 4.40
N SER A 24 -4.30 39.56 4.32
CA SER A 24 -4.24 38.22 4.90
C SER A 24 -4.19 38.28 6.43
N LEU A 25 -4.60 37.20 7.12
CA LEU A 25 -4.55 37.13 8.60
C LEU A 25 -3.17 37.49 9.17
N ARG A 26 -2.11 37.08 8.47
CA ARG A 26 -0.72 37.36 8.87
C ARG A 26 -0.37 38.84 8.75
N GLU A 27 -0.85 39.50 7.71
CA GLU A 27 -0.61 40.92 7.50
C GLU A 27 -1.45 41.78 8.44
N THR A 28 -2.71 41.40 8.66
CA THR A 28 -3.57 42.04 9.66
C THR A 28 -2.95 41.93 11.05
N ALA A 29 -2.47 40.74 11.43
CA ALA A 29 -1.80 40.55 12.72
C ALA A 29 -0.55 41.43 12.87
N ARG A 30 0.28 41.48 11.82
CA ARG A 30 1.48 42.34 11.78
C ARG A 30 1.14 43.83 11.89
N LYS A 31 0.10 44.31 11.19
CA LYS A 31 -0.34 45.71 11.27
C LYS A 31 -0.91 46.07 12.65
N LEU A 32 -1.55 45.12 13.31
CA LEU A 32 -2.11 45.27 14.66
C LEU A 32 -1.08 44.96 15.76
N GLY A 33 0.20 44.76 15.43
CA GLY A 33 1.26 44.50 16.41
C GLY A 33 1.11 43.19 17.19
N THR A 34 0.40 42.20 16.62
CA THR A 34 0.07 40.93 17.27
C THR A 34 0.47 39.72 16.41
N ASN A 35 0.32 38.51 16.96
CA ASN A 35 0.50 37.27 16.21
C ASN A 35 -0.84 36.72 15.69
N THR A 36 -0.78 35.84 14.68
CA THR A 36 -1.96 35.28 14.02
C THR A 36 -2.87 34.52 14.99
N ASP A 37 -2.31 33.83 15.97
CA ASP A 37 -3.09 33.04 16.93
C ASP A 37 -3.89 33.92 17.89
N SER A 38 -3.27 35.00 18.36
CA SER A 38 -3.91 35.99 19.23
C SER A 38 -4.99 36.76 18.46
N LEU A 39 -4.74 37.11 17.20
CA LEU A 39 -5.75 37.70 16.33
C LEU A 39 -6.94 36.75 16.09
N CYS A 40 -6.69 35.47 15.80
CA CYS A 40 -7.74 34.48 15.60
C CYS A 40 -8.60 34.27 16.85
N LYS A 41 -8.00 34.27 18.05
CA LYS A 41 -8.75 34.24 19.32
C LYS A 41 -9.61 35.49 19.46
N ARG A 42 -9.02 36.67 19.21
CA ARG A 42 -9.71 37.95 19.31
C ARG A 42 -10.90 38.04 18.35
N MET A 43 -10.72 37.62 17.10
CA MET A 43 -11.79 37.56 16.09
C MET A 43 -12.99 36.74 16.57
N LYS A 44 -12.76 35.62 17.27
CA LYS A 44 -13.82 34.81 17.87
C LYS A 44 -14.51 35.53 19.02
N GLU A 45 -13.75 36.19 19.90
CA GLU A 45 -14.29 36.96 21.03
C GLU A 45 -15.17 38.13 20.56
N VAL A 46 -14.75 38.86 19.52
CA VAL A 46 -15.49 40.02 19.00
C VAL A 46 -16.52 39.67 17.91
N GLY A 47 -16.66 38.39 17.57
CA GLY A 47 -17.64 37.90 16.60
C GLY A 47 -17.36 38.26 15.14
N VAL A 48 -16.10 38.49 14.76
CA VAL A 48 -15.72 38.72 13.35
C VAL A 48 -15.68 37.40 12.61
N LYS A 49 -16.49 37.29 11.54
CA LYS A 49 -16.53 36.08 10.70
C LYS A 49 -15.21 35.89 9.96
N THR A 50 -14.72 34.66 9.94
CA THR A 50 -13.60 34.27 9.07
C THR A 50 -14.08 34.18 7.63
N ARG A 51 -13.25 34.65 6.69
CA ARG A 51 -13.50 34.48 5.25
C ARG A 51 -13.66 33.00 4.90
N ASN A 52 -14.48 32.69 3.90
CA ASN A 52 -14.60 31.32 3.38
C ASN A 52 -13.32 30.90 2.62
N LEU A 53 -13.24 29.63 2.19
CA LEU A 53 -12.05 29.10 1.53
C LEU A 53 -11.64 29.92 0.29
N SER A 54 -12.60 30.38 -0.52
CA SER A 54 -12.35 31.19 -1.72
C SER A 54 -11.79 32.57 -1.35
N GLU A 55 -12.44 33.23 -0.39
CA GLU A 55 -12.08 34.56 0.12
C GLU A 55 -10.78 34.56 0.95
N SER A 56 -10.38 33.42 1.51
CA SER A 56 -9.14 33.27 2.27
C SER A 56 -7.88 33.51 1.44
N HIS A 57 -7.99 33.38 0.11
CA HIS A 57 -6.90 33.67 -0.82
C HIS A 57 -6.75 35.16 -1.15
N ILE A 58 -7.72 36.01 -0.79
CA ILE A 58 -7.63 37.48 -1.00
C ILE A 58 -6.46 38.03 -0.16
N GLY A 59 -5.52 38.69 -0.83
CA GLY A 59 -4.29 39.23 -0.24
C GLY A 59 -3.18 38.19 -0.01
N HIS A 60 -3.43 36.89 -0.24
CA HIS A 60 -2.40 35.87 -0.07
C HIS A 60 -1.45 35.84 -1.27
N ILE A 61 -0.17 36.15 -1.04
CA ILE A 61 0.88 35.93 -2.03
C ILE A 61 1.40 34.49 -1.85
N PRO A 62 1.23 33.59 -2.83
CA PRO A 62 1.79 32.25 -2.76
C PRO A 62 3.30 32.31 -2.54
N TYR A 63 3.82 31.47 -1.63
CA TYR A 63 5.24 31.47 -1.26
C TYR A 63 6.19 31.23 -2.45
N ASN A 64 5.67 30.65 -3.54
CA ASN A 64 6.41 30.34 -4.76
C ASN A 64 6.29 31.44 -5.84
N LYS A 65 5.46 32.48 -5.64
CA LYS A 65 5.26 33.55 -6.61
C LYS A 65 6.54 34.39 -6.70
N GLY A 66 7.22 34.31 -7.85
CA GLY A 66 8.50 35.00 -8.09
C GLY A 66 9.75 34.18 -7.73
N THR A 67 9.58 32.95 -7.23
CA THR A 67 10.70 32.02 -6.99
C THR A 67 10.88 31.07 -8.17
N ASN A 68 12.12 30.72 -8.53
CA ASN A 68 12.41 29.62 -9.47
C ASN A 68 12.18 28.22 -8.86
N PHE A 69 11.40 28.13 -7.78
CA PHE A 69 11.17 26.88 -7.05
C PHE A 69 10.23 25.95 -7.85
N GLN A 70 10.82 24.94 -8.50
CA GLN A 70 10.08 23.86 -9.15
C GLN A 70 9.62 22.83 -8.11
N SER A 71 8.35 22.89 -7.70
CA SER A 71 7.79 22.01 -6.68
C SER A 71 7.29 20.65 -7.20
N ASN A 72 7.84 20.10 -8.29
CA ASN A 72 7.49 18.74 -8.72
C ASN A 72 8.48 18.10 -9.70
N THR A 73 8.93 16.88 -9.38
CA THR A 73 9.88 16.08 -10.16
C THR A 73 9.25 15.51 -11.44
N GLY A 74 9.34 16.26 -12.53
CA GLY A 74 9.78 15.80 -13.86
C GLY A 74 8.92 14.84 -14.72
N LYS A 75 7.87 14.17 -14.22
CA LYS A 75 7.17 13.13 -15.04
C LYS A 75 5.77 13.47 -15.54
N THR A 76 5.05 14.40 -14.91
CA THR A 76 3.64 14.70 -15.26
C THR A 76 3.40 16.13 -15.74
N HIS A 77 4.46 16.90 -15.97
CA HIS A 77 4.33 18.27 -16.46
C HIS A 77 4.09 18.28 -17.97
N PHE A 78 2.91 18.73 -18.41
CA PHE A 78 2.76 19.23 -19.78
C PHE A 78 3.62 20.50 -19.89
N LYS A 79 4.55 20.56 -20.88
CA LYS A 79 5.34 21.79 -21.10
C LYS A 79 4.36 22.90 -21.48
N LYS A 80 4.42 24.07 -20.82
CA LYS A 80 3.65 25.25 -21.23
C LYS A 80 4.08 25.56 -22.69
N ASN A 81 3.11 25.69 -23.60
CA ASN A 81 3.30 25.76 -25.06
C ASN A 81 3.60 24.44 -25.79
N HIS A 82 3.44 23.29 -25.15
CA HIS A 82 3.45 22.01 -25.85
C HIS A 82 2.22 21.90 -26.75
N ILE A 83 2.45 22.02 -28.06
CA ILE A 83 1.45 21.74 -29.09
C ILE A 83 1.49 20.21 -29.29
N PRO A 84 0.40 19.49 -28.95
CA PRO A 84 0.32 18.06 -29.24
C PRO A 84 0.56 17.81 -30.73
N TRP A 85 1.33 16.78 -31.07
CA TRP A 85 1.75 16.49 -32.45
C TRP A 85 0.58 16.28 -33.43
N ASN A 86 -0.61 16.00 -32.92
CA ASN A 86 -1.84 15.79 -33.70
C ASN A 86 -2.71 17.06 -33.82
N LYS A 87 -2.29 18.20 -33.25
CA LYS A 87 -3.07 19.44 -33.27
C LYS A 87 -3.00 20.06 -34.67
N GLY A 88 -4.11 20.02 -35.39
CA GLY A 88 -4.26 20.61 -36.74
C GLY A 88 -4.21 19.60 -37.89
N LEU A 89 -3.82 18.35 -37.65
CA LEU A 89 -3.78 17.30 -38.68
C LEU A 89 -5.18 16.73 -38.94
N THR A 90 -5.52 16.52 -40.22
CA THR A 90 -6.78 15.88 -40.63
C THR A 90 -6.55 14.48 -41.22
N LYS A 91 -7.62 13.70 -41.39
CA LYS A 91 -7.57 12.36 -42.01
C LYS A 91 -7.07 12.39 -43.46
N LYS A 92 -7.14 13.54 -44.14
CA LYS A 92 -6.62 13.74 -45.49
C LYS A 92 -5.12 13.98 -45.50
N ASP A 93 -4.57 14.55 -44.42
CA ASP A 93 -3.23 15.13 -44.41
C ASP A 93 -2.17 14.26 -43.68
N ASP A 94 -2.58 13.29 -42.85
CA ASP A 94 -1.64 12.36 -42.19
C ASP A 94 -2.20 10.91 -42.10
N PRO A 95 -1.52 9.89 -42.66
CA PRO A 95 -1.94 8.49 -42.63
C PRO A 95 -2.14 7.91 -41.22
N ARG A 96 -1.40 8.39 -40.20
CA ARG A 96 -1.51 7.91 -38.81
C ARG A 96 -2.81 8.39 -38.12
N ILE A 97 -3.40 9.47 -38.61
CA ILE A 97 -4.72 9.95 -38.16
C ILE A 97 -5.84 9.16 -38.84
N LYS A 98 -5.61 8.66 -40.07
CA LYS A 98 -6.54 7.83 -40.83
C LYS A 98 -6.81 6.48 -40.14
N SER A 99 -5.82 5.94 -39.44
CA SER A 99 -5.89 4.70 -38.66
C SER A 99 -6.31 4.89 -37.19
N ASN A 100 -6.55 6.13 -36.72
CA ASN A 100 -6.92 6.38 -35.33
C ASN A 100 -8.39 5.96 -35.10
N PRO A 101 -8.68 4.98 -34.21
CA PRO A 101 -10.01 4.37 -34.07
C PRO A 101 -11.04 5.25 -33.34
N PHE A 102 -10.66 6.41 -32.80
CA PHE A 102 -11.57 7.29 -32.07
C PHE A 102 -12.28 8.26 -33.02
N PRO A 103 -13.60 8.11 -33.29
CA PRO A 103 -14.33 9.01 -34.17
C PRO A 103 -14.42 10.39 -33.52
N LYS A 104 -13.91 11.42 -34.20
CA LYS A 104 -14.14 12.82 -33.80
C LYS A 104 -15.63 13.10 -33.95
N GLY A 105 -16.32 13.47 -32.86
CA GLY A 105 -17.75 13.77 -32.84
C GLY A 105 -18.60 12.87 -31.95
N ASN A 106 -18.04 11.79 -31.39
CA ASN A 106 -18.75 11.01 -30.39
C ASN A 106 -18.89 11.82 -29.10
N ILE A 107 -20.05 12.42 -28.92
CA ILE A 107 -20.47 12.95 -27.63
C ILE A 107 -20.59 11.75 -26.69
N PRO A 108 -19.85 11.71 -25.57
CA PRO A 108 -20.04 10.66 -24.57
C PRO A 108 -21.52 10.61 -24.21
N TRP A 109 -22.12 9.41 -24.21
CA TRP A 109 -23.55 9.21 -23.98
C TRP A 109 -24.05 9.82 -22.65
N ASN A 110 -23.13 10.12 -21.72
CA ASN A 110 -23.39 10.74 -20.43
C ASN A 110 -23.21 12.27 -20.40
N LYS A 111 -22.87 12.91 -21.52
CA LYS A 111 -22.65 14.36 -21.55
C LYS A 111 -23.98 15.10 -21.42
N GLY A 112 -24.13 15.87 -20.34
CA GLY A 112 -25.36 16.63 -20.04
C GLY A 112 -26.39 15.87 -19.19
N LEU A 113 -26.12 14.59 -18.87
CA LEU A 113 -26.92 13.86 -17.90
C LEU A 113 -26.54 14.28 -16.48
N THR A 114 -27.56 14.48 -15.66
CA THR A 114 -27.54 14.92 -14.26
C THR A 114 -28.53 14.06 -13.47
N LYS A 115 -28.52 14.16 -12.14
CA LYS A 115 -29.50 13.43 -11.30
C LYS A 115 -30.93 13.94 -11.49
N GLU A 116 -31.09 15.15 -12.02
CA GLU A 116 -32.38 15.79 -12.29
C GLU A 116 -33.02 15.27 -13.59
N ASN A 117 -32.21 14.86 -14.57
CA ASN A 117 -32.70 14.48 -15.91
C ASN A 117 -32.40 13.02 -16.31
N CYS A 118 -31.83 12.21 -15.41
CA CYS A 118 -31.53 10.80 -15.67
C CYS A 118 -31.70 9.94 -14.42
N ASP A 119 -32.66 9.01 -14.46
CA ASP A 119 -32.95 8.10 -13.34
C ASP A 119 -31.78 7.18 -12.98
N ILE A 120 -30.93 6.83 -13.96
CA ILE A 120 -29.72 6.05 -13.71
C ILE A 120 -28.74 6.85 -12.84
N TYR A 121 -28.54 8.13 -13.16
CA TYR A 121 -27.69 9.01 -12.36
C TYR A 121 -28.32 9.37 -11.02
N LYS A 122 -29.65 9.51 -10.98
CA LYS A 122 -30.40 9.71 -9.74
C LYS A 122 -30.22 8.51 -8.80
N LYS A 123 -30.46 7.29 -9.28
CA LYS A 123 -30.20 6.05 -8.54
C LYS A 123 -28.74 5.92 -8.11
N MET A 124 -27.78 6.12 -9.02
CA MET A 124 -26.35 6.07 -8.67
C MET A 124 -25.95 7.14 -7.63
N SER A 125 -26.56 8.33 -7.68
CA SER A 125 -26.33 9.41 -6.71
C SER A 125 -26.97 9.07 -5.36
N GLU A 126 -28.19 8.55 -5.35
CA GLU A 126 -28.90 8.08 -4.15
C GLU A 126 -28.14 6.93 -3.49
N GLU A 127 -27.72 5.93 -4.27
CA GLU A 127 -26.87 4.81 -3.85
C GLU A 127 -25.52 5.24 -3.28
N ARG A 128 -24.98 6.38 -3.72
CA ARG A 128 -23.70 6.92 -3.22
C ARG A 128 -23.87 8.02 -2.19
N SER A 129 -25.08 8.34 -1.77
CA SER A 129 -25.35 9.38 -0.79
C SER A 129 -25.57 8.79 0.61
N SER A 130 -25.57 9.65 1.63
CA SER A 130 -25.80 9.24 3.03
C SER A 130 -24.84 8.14 3.50
N GLU A 131 -25.34 7.06 4.10
CA GLU A 131 -24.54 5.98 4.69
C GLU A 131 -23.62 5.23 3.72
N ASN A 132 -23.97 5.28 2.43
CA ASN A 132 -23.24 4.59 1.37
C ASN A 132 -22.10 5.43 0.79
N HIS A 133 -22.01 6.73 1.12
CA HIS A 133 -20.94 7.59 0.64
C HIS A 133 -19.61 7.25 1.33
N TRP A 134 -18.54 7.03 0.54
CA TRP A 134 -17.21 6.68 1.04
C TRP A 134 -16.61 7.66 2.07
N LEU A 135 -17.04 8.93 2.09
CA LEU A 135 -16.58 9.98 3.01
C LEU A 135 -17.58 10.25 4.14
N TRP A 136 -18.71 9.54 4.20
CA TRP A 136 -19.67 9.68 5.29
C TRP A 136 -19.08 9.17 6.60
N LYS A 137 -19.18 10.00 7.65
CA LYS A 137 -18.62 9.75 8.99
C LYS A 137 -19.71 9.45 10.04
N GLY A 138 -20.96 9.26 9.61
CA GLY A 138 -22.15 9.12 10.48
C GLY A 138 -22.54 7.70 10.89
N GLY A 139 -21.66 6.72 10.71
CA GLY A 139 -21.81 5.37 11.24
C GLY A 139 -20.43 4.89 11.71
N VAL A 140 -20.02 5.33 12.89
CA VAL A 140 -18.70 5.03 13.44
C VAL A 140 -18.59 3.53 13.65
N SER A 141 -17.95 2.84 12.69
CA SER A 141 -17.43 1.47 12.80
C SER A 141 -18.48 0.41 13.11
N LYS A 142 -18.30 -0.84 12.66
CA LYS A 142 -18.85 -1.90 13.50
C LYS A 142 -18.09 -1.74 14.81
N SER A 143 -18.74 -1.21 15.85
CA SER A 143 -18.08 -0.98 17.13
C SER A 143 -17.60 -2.29 17.72
N PHE A 144 -18.13 -3.43 17.27
CA PHE A 144 -17.77 -4.76 17.72
C PHE A 144 -17.43 -5.70 16.56
N CYS A 145 -16.46 -6.60 16.81
CA CYS A 145 -16.07 -7.67 15.90
C CYS A 145 -17.22 -8.66 15.70
N VAL A 146 -17.57 -8.98 14.45
CA VAL A 146 -18.64 -9.96 14.15
C VAL A 146 -18.37 -11.38 14.67
N ASP A 147 -17.10 -11.76 14.86
CA ASP A 147 -16.77 -13.14 15.26
C ASP A 147 -16.56 -13.28 16.78
N CYS A 148 -16.22 -12.21 17.51
CA CYS A 148 -15.86 -12.32 18.93
C CYS A 148 -16.41 -11.21 19.83
N GLY A 149 -17.23 -10.30 19.30
CA GLY A 149 -17.86 -9.23 20.07
C GLY A 149 -16.90 -8.17 20.64
N LYS A 150 -15.58 -8.28 20.42
CA LYS A 150 -14.62 -7.29 20.93
C LYS A 150 -14.80 -5.94 20.28
N LYS A 151 -14.66 -4.86 21.06
CA LYS A 151 -14.73 -3.50 20.53
C LYS A 151 -13.61 -3.26 19.52
N ILE A 152 -13.92 -2.75 18.32
CA ILE A 152 -12.95 -2.46 17.26
C ILE A 152 -13.01 -1.00 16.85
N GLN A 153 -11.87 -0.48 16.41
CA GLN A 153 -11.75 0.90 15.91
C GLN A 153 -11.83 0.91 14.38
N GLY A 154 -12.58 1.87 13.83
CA GLY A 154 -12.66 2.09 12.37
C GLY A 154 -13.55 1.10 11.62
N ARG A 155 -13.55 1.16 10.28
CA ARG A 155 -14.54 0.47 9.42
C ARG A 155 -14.33 -1.05 9.24
N CYS A 156 -13.55 -1.70 10.09
CA CYS A 156 -13.28 -3.14 9.96
C CYS A 156 -14.51 -3.96 10.38
N LYS A 157 -14.80 -5.07 9.69
CA LYS A 157 -15.87 -6.01 10.09
C LYS A 157 -15.44 -6.94 11.24
N ARG A 158 -14.14 -7.21 11.36
CA ARG A 158 -13.54 -8.14 12.32
C ARG A 158 -12.36 -7.47 13.01
N CYS A 159 -12.09 -7.83 14.26
CA CYS A 159 -10.85 -7.45 14.94
C CYS A 159 -9.64 -8.10 14.26
N PHE A 160 -8.44 -7.59 14.52
CA PHE A 160 -7.21 -8.07 13.89
C PHE A 160 -7.02 -9.59 14.02
N SER A 161 -7.24 -10.15 15.22
CA SER A 161 -7.07 -11.59 15.47
C SER A 161 -8.09 -12.43 14.72
N CYS A 162 -9.37 -12.06 14.73
CA CYS A 162 -10.42 -12.76 14.02
C CYS A 162 -10.28 -12.63 12.50
N ARG A 163 -9.93 -11.44 11.99
CA ARG A 163 -9.59 -11.23 10.57
C ARG A 163 -8.45 -12.14 10.13
N LYS A 164 -7.38 -12.25 10.92
CA LYS A 164 -6.24 -13.14 10.65
C LYS A 164 -6.62 -14.62 10.67
N LYS A 165 -7.68 -15.02 11.39
CA LYS A 165 -8.20 -16.39 11.37
C LYS A 165 -9.11 -16.64 10.18
N TYR A 166 -9.98 -15.69 9.87
CA TYR A 166 -10.94 -15.76 8.76
C TYR A 166 -10.26 -15.91 7.40
N TYR A 167 -9.23 -15.11 7.11
CA TYR A 167 -8.48 -15.20 5.85
C TYR A 167 -7.42 -16.32 5.82
N ARG A 168 -7.59 -17.39 6.61
CA ARG A 168 -6.73 -18.58 6.53
C ARG A 168 -7.33 -19.61 5.59
N GLY A 169 -6.48 -20.49 5.08
CA GLY A 169 -6.93 -21.57 4.20
C GLY A 169 -7.57 -21.01 2.94
N GLU A 170 -8.67 -21.61 2.53
CA GLU A 170 -9.29 -21.44 1.20
C GLU A 170 -9.82 -20.04 0.94
N ILE A 171 -10.18 -19.32 2.00
CA ILE A 171 -10.68 -17.94 1.95
C ILE A 171 -9.55 -16.94 1.62
N SER A 172 -8.29 -17.33 1.78
CA SER A 172 -7.15 -16.47 1.46
C SER A 172 -6.96 -16.35 -0.06
N SER A 173 -6.81 -15.13 -0.58
CA SER A 173 -6.45 -14.91 -2.00
C SER A 173 -5.10 -15.49 -2.39
N SER A 174 -4.24 -15.79 -1.41
CA SER A 174 -2.94 -16.45 -1.60
C SER A 174 -2.99 -17.96 -1.37
N TRP A 175 -4.17 -18.55 -1.19
CA TRP A 175 -4.31 -19.99 -0.99
C TRP A 175 -3.93 -20.76 -2.27
N LYS A 176 -3.09 -21.79 -2.09
CA LYS A 176 -2.60 -22.64 -3.17
C LYS A 176 -2.86 -24.11 -2.83
N GLY A 177 -4.09 -24.46 -2.44
CA GLY A 177 -4.47 -25.85 -2.16
C GLY A 177 -3.78 -26.48 -0.94
N GLY A 178 -3.57 -25.72 0.13
CA GLY A 178 -3.05 -26.29 1.39
C GLY A 178 -1.56 -26.70 1.41
N ARG A 179 -0.79 -26.42 0.34
CA ARG A 179 0.64 -26.78 0.18
C ARG A 179 1.52 -26.56 1.41
N SER A 180 1.31 -25.46 2.16
CA SER A 180 2.11 -25.15 3.34
C SER A 180 1.97 -26.19 4.47
N LYS A 181 0.84 -26.92 4.56
CA LYS A 181 0.67 -28.02 5.53
C LYS A 181 1.55 -29.21 5.15
N ILE A 182 1.53 -29.60 3.87
CA ILE A 182 2.35 -30.68 3.31
C ILE A 182 3.84 -30.36 3.48
N GLU A 183 4.24 -29.14 3.15
CA GLU A 183 5.62 -28.68 3.26
C GLU A 183 6.17 -28.79 4.68
N LYS A 184 5.36 -28.39 5.67
CA LYS A 184 5.71 -28.52 7.09
C LYS A 184 5.78 -29.97 7.53
N TYR A 185 4.84 -30.79 7.06
CA TYR A 185 4.80 -32.22 7.35
C TYR A 185 6.07 -32.92 6.86
N ILE A 186 6.45 -32.74 5.59
CA ILE A 186 7.66 -33.36 5.02
C ILE A 186 8.91 -32.94 5.80
N ARG A 187 9.03 -31.66 6.19
CA ARG A 187 10.18 -31.19 6.99
C ARG A 187 10.19 -31.67 8.44
N SER A 188 9.06 -32.16 8.95
CA SER A 188 8.99 -32.78 10.27
C SER A 188 9.40 -34.25 10.28
N LEU A 189 9.53 -34.88 9.11
CA LEU A 189 9.89 -36.28 8.99
C LEU A 189 11.35 -36.54 9.41
N PRO A 190 11.66 -37.71 9.99
CA PRO A 190 13.03 -38.12 10.31
C PRO A 190 13.97 -38.09 9.11
N GLU A 191 13.47 -38.41 7.91
CA GLU A 191 14.21 -38.41 6.65
C GLU A 191 14.77 -37.02 6.32
N TYR A 192 14.00 -35.96 6.59
CA TYR A 192 14.47 -34.59 6.42
C TYR A 192 15.63 -34.27 7.36
N ARG A 193 15.59 -34.77 8.60
CA ARG A 193 16.68 -34.63 9.56
C ARG A 193 17.93 -35.40 9.09
N LYS A 194 17.76 -36.61 8.56
CA LYS A 194 18.84 -37.43 7.98
C LYS A 194 19.46 -36.71 6.79
N TRP A 195 18.67 -36.29 5.81
CA TRP A 195 19.11 -35.53 4.65
C TRP A 195 19.88 -34.26 5.05
N ARG A 196 19.33 -33.45 5.97
CA ARG A 196 20.00 -32.25 6.46
C ARG A 196 21.35 -32.56 7.10
N LYS A 197 21.44 -33.65 7.87
CA LYS A 197 22.69 -34.10 8.48
C LYS A 197 23.70 -34.51 7.41
N SER A 198 23.29 -35.29 6.41
CA SER A 198 24.17 -35.72 5.31
C SER A 198 24.70 -34.55 4.48
N VAL A 199 23.88 -33.52 4.22
CA VAL A 199 24.34 -32.28 3.55
C VAL A 199 25.41 -31.57 4.38
N PHE A 200 25.21 -31.46 5.70
CA PHE A 200 26.20 -30.84 6.59
C PHE A 200 27.49 -31.66 6.72
N GLU A 201 27.39 -32.99 6.77
CA GLU A 201 28.55 -33.88 6.83
C GLU A 201 29.37 -33.81 5.54
N ARG A 202 28.72 -33.85 4.37
CA ARG A 202 29.37 -33.67 3.06
C ARG A 202 30.12 -32.34 2.99
N ASP A 203 29.49 -31.27 3.45
CA ASP A 203 30.06 -29.91 3.42
C ASP A 203 30.99 -29.63 4.61
N ASN A 204 31.33 -30.65 5.40
CA ASN A 204 32.17 -30.57 6.59
C ASN A 204 31.75 -29.41 7.51
N TYR A 205 30.44 -29.28 7.77
CA TYR A 205 29.83 -28.25 8.61
C TYR A 205 30.37 -26.84 8.32
N THR A 206 30.56 -26.52 7.04
CA THR A 206 31.13 -25.27 6.57
C THR A 206 30.19 -24.61 5.57
N CYS A 207 30.04 -23.28 5.64
CA CYS A 207 29.33 -22.55 4.61
C CYS A 207 30.10 -22.64 3.29
N ILE A 208 29.51 -23.27 2.27
CA ILE A 208 30.17 -23.46 0.98
C ILE A 208 30.50 -22.14 0.27
N LYS A 209 29.72 -21.08 0.51
CA LYS A 209 29.94 -19.78 -0.16
C LYS A 209 31.05 -18.92 0.44
N CYS A 210 31.26 -18.96 1.76
CA CYS A 210 32.22 -18.06 2.41
C CYS A 210 33.23 -18.77 3.32
N GLY A 211 33.18 -20.11 3.40
CA GLY A 211 34.10 -20.91 4.21
C GLY A 211 33.91 -20.78 5.72
N VAL A 212 32.90 -20.03 6.20
CA VAL A 212 32.69 -19.84 7.64
C VAL A 212 32.18 -21.14 8.28
N ARG A 213 32.76 -21.48 9.44
CA ARG A 213 32.38 -22.64 10.25
C ARG A 213 32.50 -22.33 11.74
N SER A 214 31.81 -23.11 12.56
CA SER A 214 31.89 -22.97 14.02
C SER A 214 33.31 -23.29 14.51
N LYS A 215 33.82 -22.47 15.44
CA LYS A 215 35.12 -22.63 16.10
C LYS A 215 34.94 -22.46 17.61
N LYS A 216 35.95 -22.83 18.42
CA LYS A 216 35.93 -22.59 19.88
C LYS A 216 35.67 -21.10 20.16
N GLY A 217 34.63 -20.80 20.92
CA GLY A 217 34.21 -19.43 21.25
C GLY A 217 33.42 -18.68 20.15
N LYS A 218 33.27 -19.24 18.94
CA LYS A 218 32.50 -18.62 17.84
C LYS A 218 31.54 -19.61 17.20
N LYS A 219 30.28 -19.57 17.63
CA LYS A 219 29.19 -20.37 17.05
C LYS A 219 28.70 -19.73 15.76
N VAL A 220 28.53 -20.55 14.72
CA VAL A 220 27.98 -20.14 13.43
C VAL A 220 26.70 -20.94 13.19
N TYR A 221 25.63 -20.23 12.83
CA TYR A 221 24.36 -20.86 12.45
C TYR A 221 24.39 -21.21 10.95
N LEU A 222 24.26 -22.50 10.65
CA LEU A 222 24.23 -23.06 9.30
C LEU A 222 22.85 -23.64 8.98
N GLU A 223 22.43 -23.44 7.74
CA GLU A 223 21.18 -23.91 7.17
C GLU A 223 21.44 -24.70 5.89
N ALA A 224 20.67 -25.77 5.68
CA ALA A 224 20.70 -26.53 4.43
C ALA A 224 19.69 -25.90 3.46
N HIS A 225 20.19 -25.23 2.43
CA HIS A 225 19.39 -24.65 1.37
C HIS A 225 19.22 -25.66 0.23
N HIS A 226 18.07 -25.65 -0.45
CA HIS A 226 17.87 -26.49 -1.64
C HIS A 226 18.19 -25.69 -2.92
N ASN A 227 19.04 -26.22 -3.80
CA ASN A 227 19.40 -25.59 -5.08
C ASN A 227 18.19 -25.51 -6.02
N ARG A 228 17.50 -26.64 -6.23
CA ARG A 228 16.13 -26.68 -6.78
C ARG A 228 15.16 -26.44 -5.65
N PHE A 229 14.34 -25.41 -5.77
CA PHE A 229 13.36 -25.06 -4.74
C PHE A 229 12.53 -26.25 -4.29
N PHE A 230 12.46 -26.46 -2.97
CA PHE A 230 11.60 -27.47 -2.36
C PHE A 230 10.15 -27.36 -2.87
N SER A 231 9.66 -26.15 -3.12
CA SER A 231 8.33 -25.90 -3.69
C SER A 231 8.13 -26.49 -5.08
N LYS A 232 9.17 -26.51 -5.93
CA LYS A 232 9.14 -27.13 -7.26
C LYS A 232 9.07 -28.66 -7.14
N ILE A 233 9.91 -29.23 -6.28
CA ILE A 233 9.92 -30.68 -6.00
C ILE A 233 8.58 -31.13 -5.46
N LEU A 234 8.00 -30.37 -4.52
CA LEU A 234 6.67 -30.62 -3.98
C LEU A 234 5.58 -30.57 -5.06
N LEU A 235 5.65 -29.61 -5.98
CA LEU A 235 4.71 -29.53 -7.10
C LEU A 235 4.79 -30.77 -8.00
N ASP A 236 5.99 -31.23 -8.31
CA ASP A 236 6.18 -32.40 -9.17
C ASP A 236 5.72 -33.69 -8.48
N PHE A 237 5.99 -33.81 -7.18
CA PHE A 237 5.43 -34.87 -6.35
C PHE A 237 3.89 -34.86 -6.37
N MET A 238 3.26 -33.71 -6.13
CA MET A 238 1.80 -33.59 -6.14
C MET A 238 1.17 -33.89 -7.52
N LYS A 239 1.86 -33.56 -8.62
CA LYS A 239 1.42 -33.92 -9.97
C LYS A 239 1.49 -35.42 -10.22
N LYS A 240 2.54 -36.08 -9.72
CA LYS A 240 2.72 -37.53 -9.85
C LYS A 240 1.69 -38.33 -9.05
N TYR A 241 1.29 -37.81 -7.88
CA TYR A 241 0.33 -38.43 -6.97
C TYR A 241 -0.95 -37.60 -6.86
N ASN A 242 -1.55 -37.23 -7.99
CA ASN A 242 -2.71 -36.34 -8.08
C ASN A 242 -4.03 -36.96 -7.57
N GLU A 243 -4.11 -38.28 -7.46
CA GLU A 243 -5.31 -39.01 -7.00
C GLU A 243 -5.41 -39.15 -5.47
N LEU A 244 -4.34 -38.86 -4.73
CA LEU A 244 -4.31 -39.03 -3.27
C LEU A 244 -4.85 -37.78 -2.57
N ASP A 245 -5.86 -37.96 -1.71
CA ASP A 245 -6.30 -36.92 -0.80
C ASP A 245 -5.38 -36.89 0.43
N PHE A 246 -4.58 -35.83 0.54
CA PHE A 246 -3.65 -35.60 1.65
C PHE A 246 -4.29 -35.74 3.04
N MET A 247 -5.59 -35.46 3.18
CA MET A 247 -6.30 -35.54 4.46
C MET A 247 -6.79 -36.95 4.81
N LYS A 248 -6.98 -37.84 3.83
CA LYS A 248 -7.56 -39.17 4.04
C LYS A 248 -6.51 -40.26 4.09
N ASP A 249 -5.45 -40.13 3.29
CA ASP A 249 -4.48 -41.21 3.04
C ASP A 249 -3.08 -40.89 3.57
N LEU A 250 -3.00 -40.37 4.81
CA LEU A 250 -1.74 -39.89 5.37
C LEU A 250 -0.64 -40.97 5.35
N LYS A 251 -0.96 -42.22 5.71
CA LYS A 251 0.03 -43.32 5.74
C LYS A 251 0.62 -43.62 4.36
N THR A 252 -0.23 -43.72 3.34
CA THR A 252 0.17 -43.96 1.95
C THR A 252 1.01 -42.81 1.42
N LEU A 253 0.59 -41.58 1.69
CA LEU A 253 1.32 -40.38 1.33
C LEU A 253 2.72 -40.34 1.98
N THR A 254 2.81 -40.63 3.28
CA THR A 254 4.10 -40.64 4.00
C THR A 254 5.06 -41.64 3.37
N ASN A 255 4.59 -42.85 3.05
CA ASN A 255 5.40 -43.84 2.35
C ASN A 255 5.87 -43.33 0.97
N ASN A 256 4.98 -42.69 0.20
CA ASN A 256 5.35 -42.12 -1.10
C ASN A 256 6.38 -40.99 -0.97
N VAL A 257 6.24 -40.13 0.05
CA VAL A 257 7.19 -39.05 0.35
C VAL A 257 8.57 -39.61 0.71
N ILE A 258 8.62 -40.62 1.60
CA ILE A 258 9.88 -41.26 2.02
C ILE A 258 10.60 -41.87 0.80
N ASN A 259 9.86 -42.48 -0.11
CA ASN A 259 10.43 -43.12 -1.30
C ASN A 259 10.66 -42.17 -2.49
N TYR A 260 10.27 -40.89 -2.39
CA TYR A 260 10.46 -39.92 -3.48
C TYR A 260 11.85 -39.27 -3.40
N PHE A 261 12.83 -39.91 -4.05
CA PHE A 261 14.24 -39.51 -4.08
C PHE A 261 14.51 -38.00 -4.23
N PRO A 262 13.81 -37.22 -5.09
CA PRO A 262 14.10 -35.79 -5.24
C PRO A 262 13.99 -34.94 -3.97
N PHE A 263 13.23 -35.36 -2.94
CA PHE A 263 13.22 -34.66 -1.64
C PHE A 263 14.51 -34.86 -0.85
N TRP A 264 15.21 -35.96 -1.10
CA TRP A 264 16.34 -36.46 -0.31
C TRP A 264 17.65 -36.46 -1.09
N ASP A 265 17.65 -35.88 -2.30
CA ASP A 265 18.86 -35.73 -3.09
C ASP A 265 19.84 -34.78 -2.37
N ILE A 266 20.97 -35.34 -1.94
CA ILE A 266 22.02 -34.62 -1.22
C ILE A 266 22.65 -33.55 -2.14
N ASN A 267 22.77 -33.83 -3.45
CA ASN A 267 23.34 -32.89 -4.42
C ASN A 267 22.44 -31.66 -4.63
N ASN A 268 21.16 -31.80 -4.31
CA ASN A 268 20.23 -30.69 -4.29
C ASN A 268 20.34 -29.84 -3.01
N GLY A 269 21.11 -30.25 -2.00
CA GLY A 269 21.38 -29.49 -0.78
C GLY A 269 22.70 -28.73 -0.82
N ILE A 270 22.75 -27.56 -0.20
CA ILE A 270 23.97 -26.78 0.05
C ILE A 270 23.97 -26.17 1.46
N THR A 271 25.10 -26.28 2.16
CA THR A 271 25.29 -25.68 3.48
C THR A 271 25.65 -24.21 3.38
N LEU A 272 24.82 -23.34 3.97
CA LEU A 272 25.03 -21.89 3.98
C LEU A 272 24.92 -21.33 5.40
N CYS A 273 25.72 -20.31 5.72
CA CYS A 273 25.45 -19.49 6.91
C CYS A 273 24.24 -18.59 6.67
N VAL A 274 23.64 -18.09 7.75
CA VAL A 274 22.44 -17.22 7.69
C VAL A 274 22.64 -16.01 6.75
N ASP A 275 23.82 -15.39 6.77
CA ASP A 275 24.11 -14.22 5.93
C ASP A 275 24.18 -14.58 4.45
N CYS A 276 24.89 -15.66 4.11
CA CYS A 276 24.95 -16.17 2.75
C CYS A 276 23.57 -16.67 2.28
N HIS A 277 22.80 -17.31 3.14
CA HIS A 277 21.46 -17.80 2.82
C HIS A 277 20.50 -16.64 2.48
N ARG A 278 20.54 -15.54 3.25
CA ARG A 278 19.77 -14.33 2.94
C ARG A 278 20.17 -13.69 1.61
N LYS A 279 21.47 -13.64 1.31
CA LYS A 279 21.98 -13.11 0.03
C LYS A 279 21.62 -14.01 -1.15
N ASN A 280 21.60 -15.33 -0.95
CA ASN A 280 21.30 -16.33 -1.99
C ASN A 280 19.81 -16.55 -2.25
N ASN A 281 18.92 -15.94 -1.45
CA ASN A 281 17.51 -15.87 -1.80
C ASN A 281 17.25 -15.02 -3.07
N LEU A 282 18.28 -14.40 -3.64
CA LEU A 282 18.33 -13.94 -5.03
C LEU A 282 19.06 -15.00 -5.86
N HIS A 283 18.28 -15.74 -6.64
CA HIS A 283 18.65 -16.73 -7.65
C HIS A 283 20.14 -16.76 -8.02
N VAL A 284 20.85 -17.78 -7.55
CA VAL A 284 22.08 -18.19 -8.24
C VAL A 284 21.63 -18.83 -9.54
N LYS A 285 21.71 -18.07 -10.65
CA LYS A 285 21.86 -18.67 -11.97
C LYS A 285 23.25 -19.33 -11.95
N ILE A 286 23.30 -20.63 -11.68
CA ILE A 286 24.42 -21.46 -12.11
C ILE A 286 24.08 -21.89 -13.53
#